data_AF-A0A379R690-F1
#
_entry.id   AF-A0A379R690-F1
#
_cell.length_a   1.000
_cell.length_b   1.000
_cell.length_c   1.000
_cell.angle_alpha   90.00
_cell.angle_beta   90.00
_cell.angle_gamma   90.00
#
_symmetry.space_group_name_H-M   'P 1'
#
loop_
_entity.id
_entity.type
_entity.pdbx_description
1 polymer ?
#
loop_
_entity_poly.entity_id
_entity_poly.type
_entity_poly.pdbx_seq_one_letter_code
_entity_poly.pdbx_strand_id
1 'polypeptide(L)'
;MPGDVVALVHSHPGGLPFLSEADRRLQVRSALSWWLVCNGRIHRFRSVPHLTGRRFEHGVTDCYALFRDAYHLAGIEMPDFTREDDWWRNGKNLYLDNLEKNGFRQVRYGAQPGDIILCCYASSVPNHAAIYCGEQTILHHIPTQLSKREVYNEQWQRMTHSVWRHRDWQPFCFTGFTTIWSPVPAEYPLCRRRVVCTDGSVPRSESGDS
;
A
#
# COMPACT_ATOMS: atom_id res chain seq x y z
N MET A 1 -3.26 -23.35 29.00
CA MET A 1 -3.49 -22.22 28.09
C MET A 1 -3.20 -22.71 26.68
N PRO A 2 -4.15 -22.62 25.73
CA PRO A 2 -3.82 -22.80 24.31
C PRO A 2 -2.80 -21.73 23.89
N GLY A 3 -1.84 -22.07 23.03
CA GLY A 3 -0.89 -21.09 22.50
C GLY A 3 -1.55 -20.18 21.47
N ASP A 4 -1.28 -18.87 21.53
CA ASP A 4 -1.78 -17.92 20.56
C ASP A 4 -1.01 -18.03 19.24
N VAL A 5 -1.74 -18.07 18.12
CA VAL A 5 -1.13 -17.98 16.78
C VAL A 5 -0.73 -16.52 16.55
N VAL A 6 0.57 -16.27 16.38
CA VAL A 6 1.11 -14.91 16.23
C VAL A 6 1.41 -14.51 14.77
N ALA A 7 1.56 -15.50 13.88
CA ALA A 7 1.85 -15.27 12.47
C ALA A 7 1.42 -16.44 11.57
N LEU A 8 1.14 -16.12 10.31
CA LEU A 8 1.02 -17.07 9.20
C LEU A 8 2.29 -17.01 8.36
N VAL A 9 2.85 -18.16 8.00
CA VAL A 9 4.10 -18.27 7.24
C VAL A 9 3.83 -18.96 5.92
N HIS A 10 4.27 -18.36 4.81
CA HIS A 10 4.18 -18.96 3.47
C HIS A 10 5.39 -18.59 2.61
N SER A 11 5.51 -19.19 1.42
CA SER A 11 6.63 -18.97 0.51
C SER A 11 6.19 -18.57 -0.88
N HIS A 12 7.00 -17.75 -1.56
CA HIS A 12 6.90 -17.46 -3.00
C HIS A 12 8.13 -18.03 -3.74
N PRO A 13 8.14 -19.33 -4.11
CA PRO A 13 9.25 -19.91 -4.88
C PRO A 13 9.37 -19.23 -6.26
N GLY A 14 10.49 -18.58 -6.53
CA GLY A 14 10.70 -17.82 -7.78
C GLY A 14 9.79 -16.60 -7.96
N GLY A 15 9.02 -16.23 -6.91
CA GLY A 15 8.11 -15.09 -6.93
C GLY A 15 8.74 -13.82 -6.38
N LEU A 16 7.89 -12.83 -6.09
CA LEU A 16 8.31 -11.52 -5.64
C LEU A 16 8.28 -11.41 -4.10
N PRO A 17 9.15 -10.58 -3.49
CA PRO A 17 9.32 -10.49 -2.03
C PRO A 17 8.25 -9.63 -1.32
N PHE A 18 7.02 -9.63 -1.83
CA PHE A 18 5.88 -8.91 -1.25
C PHE A 18 4.60 -9.74 -1.31
N LEU A 19 3.61 -9.34 -0.51
CA LEU A 19 2.33 -10.04 -0.42
C LEU A 19 1.52 -9.85 -1.71
N SER A 20 1.06 -10.96 -2.28
CA SER A 20 0.09 -10.94 -3.37
C SER A 20 -1.26 -10.38 -2.90
N GLU A 21 -2.16 -10.07 -3.84
CA GLU A 21 -3.53 -9.71 -3.50
C GLU A 21 -4.22 -10.78 -2.64
N ALA A 22 -4.04 -12.06 -2.98
CA ALA A 22 -4.61 -13.17 -2.23
C ALA A 22 -4.08 -13.19 -0.79
N ASP A 23 -2.77 -13.02 -0.62
CA ASP A 23 -2.14 -12.93 0.71
C ASP A 23 -2.71 -11.75 1.50
N ARG A 24 -2.90 -10.59 0.86
CA ARG A 24 -3.46 -9.40 1.52
C ARG A 24 -4.90 -9.60 1.96
N ARG A 25 -5.75 -10.23 1.13
CA ARG A 25 -7.13 -10.55 1.52
C ARG A 25 -7.16 -11.48 2.74
N LEU A 26 -6.28 -12.47 2.77
CA LEU A 26 -6.17 -13.43 3.88
C LEU A 26 -5.54 -12.80 5.13
N GLN A 27 -4.59 -11.89 4.97
CA GLN A 27 -3.97 -11.14 6.06
C GLN A 27 -4.97 -10.24 6.77
N VAL A 28 -5.79 -9.50 6.02
CA VAL A 28 -6.86 -8.68 6.61
C VAL A 28 -7.86 -9.56 7.35
N ARG A 29 -8.26 -10.70 6.76
CA ARG A 29 -9.23 -11.62 7.38
C ARG A 29 -8.71 -12.30 8.64
N SER A 30 -7.43 -12.68 8.66
CA SER A 30 -6.82 -13.35 9.81
C SER A 30 -6.41 -12.38 10.91
N ALA A 31 -6.20 -11.10 10.59
CA ALA A 31 -5.63 -10.10 11.50
C ALA A 31 -4.26 -10.48 12.10
N LEU A 32 -3.54 -11.43 11.46
CA LEU A 32 -2.23 -11.91 11.91
C LEU A 32 -1.08 -11.24 11.16
N SER A 33 0.12 -11.31 11.73
CA SER A 33 1.34 -11.01 10.99
C SER A 33 1.59 -12.07 9.92
N TRP A 34 2.13 -11.69 8.77
CA TRP A 34 2.42 -12.62 7.67
C TRP A 34 3.92 -12.62 7.38
N TRP A 35 4.51 -13.81 7.38
CA TRP A 35 5.94 -14.00 7.12
C TRP A 35 6.11 -14.70 5.78
N LEU A 36 6.68 -13.98 4.82
CA LEU A 36 6.92 -14.48 3.48
C LEU A 36 8.37 -14.95 3.34
N VAL A 37 8.56 -16.21 2.98
CA VAL A 37 9.86 -16.75 2.59
C VAL A 37 10.04 -16.60 1.08
N CYS A 38 10.99 -15.78 0.66
CA CYS A 38 11.29 -15.52 -0.75
C CYS A 38 12.80 -15.43 -0.96
N ASN A 39 13.32 -16.14 -1.96
CA ASN A 39 14.75 -16.13 -2.33
C ASN A 39 15.70 -16.30 -1.11
N GLY A 40 15.37 -17.25 -0.21
CA GLY A 40 16.16 -17.55 0.99
C GLY A 40 16.08 -16.51 2.11
N ARG A 41 15.18 -15.51 2.01
CA ARG A 41 14.99 -14.45 3.01
C ARG A 41 13.56 -14.50 3.58
N ILE A 42 13.42 -14.11 4.85
CA ILE A 42 12.12 -13.96 5.51
C ILE A 42 11.74 -12.48 5.54
N HIS A 43 10.60 -12.16 4.94
CA HIS A 43 9.99 -10.83 4.93
C HIS A 43 8.80 -10.83 5.89
N ARG A 44 8.75 -9.88 6.82
CA ARG A 44 7.71 -9.83 7.85
C ARG A 44 6.77 -8.66 7.59
N PHE A 45 5.49 -8.96 7.46
CA PHE A 45 4.44 -7.98 7.25
C PHE A 45 3.53 -7.91 8.47
N ARG A 46 3.42 -6.73 9.07
CA ARG A 46 2.40 -6.49 10.10
C ARG A 46 1.03 -6.57 9.44
N SER A 47 0.00 -6.94 10.20
CA SER A 47 -1.36 -6.79 9.69
C SER A 47 -1.67 -5.31 9.52
N VAL A 48 -2.08 -4.94 8.31
CA VAL A 48 -2.44 -3.57 7.95
C VAL A 48 -3.88 -3.60 7.42
N PRO A 49 -4.81 -2.87 8.04
CA PRO A 49 -6.19 -2.75 7.55
C PRO A 49 -6.24 -2.18 6.12
N HIS A 50 -7.42 -2.21 5.50
CA HIS A 50 -7.66 -1.51 4.25
C HIS A 50 -7.17 -0.06 4.31
N LEU A 51 -6.46 0.40 3.28
CA LEU A 51 -5.91 1.76 3.22
C LEU A 51 -7.03 2.81 3.06
N THR A 52 -8.19 2.42 2.53
CA THR A 52 -9.39 3.26 2.44
C THR A 52 -10.38 2.96 3.56
N GLY A 53 -11.24 3.91 3.90
CA GLY A 53 -12.29 3.77 4.90
C GLY A 53 -11.81 3.93 6.35
N ARG A 54 -10.56 4.36 6.57
CA ARG A 54 -10.01 4.57 7.92
C ARG A 54 -10.55 5.87 8.50
N ARG A 55 -10.82 5.90 9.81
CA ARG A 55 -11.07 7.15 10.54
C ARG A 55 -9.76 7.84 10.86
N PHE A 56 -9.75 9.17 10.78
CA PHE A 56 -8.57 9.96 11.06
C PHE A 56 -8.32 10.08 12.57
N GLU A 57 -7.09 9.78 12.97
CA GLU A 57 -6.57 10.03 14.31
C GLU A 57 -5.11 10.48 14.16
N HIS A 58 -4.81 11.70 14.60
CA HIS A 58 -3.48 12.30 14.44
C HIS A 58 -2.42 11.44 15.14
N GLY A 59 -1.30 11.18 14.48
CA GLY A 59 -0.24 10.32 14.99
C GLY A 59 -0.50 8.80 14.84
N VAL A 60 -1.75 8.37 14.66
CA VAL A 60 -2.13 6.95 14.66
C VAL A 60 -2.59 6.49 13.28
N THR A 61 -3.65 7.08 12.74
CA THR A 61 -4.24 6.78 11.42
C THR A 61 -4.35 8.03 10.56
N ASP A 62 -3.32 8.85 10.51
CA ASP A 62 -3.28 10.08 9.72
C ASP A 62 -2.69 9.91 8.30
N CYS A 63 -2.43 11.01 7.62
CA CYS A 63 -1.85 11.02 6.27
C CYS A 63 -0.45 10.38 6.22
N TYR A 64 0.39 10.60 7.22
CA TYR A 64 1.71 9.98 7.29
C TYR A 64 1.60 8.47 7.55
N ALA A 65 0.74 8.05 8.48
CA ALA A 65 0.50 6.65 8.76
C ALA A 65 -0.05 5.90 7.53
N LEU A 66 -0.94 6.53 6.75
CA LEU A 66 -1.44 5.97 5.49
C LEU A 66 -0.30 5.73 4.48
N PHE A 67 0.53 6.75 4.28
CA PHE A 67 1.73 6.67 3.44
C PHE A 67 2.67 5.55 3.89
N ARG A 68 3.03 5.53 5.17
CA ARG A 68 3.90 4.53 5.79
C ARG A 68 3.34 3.11 5.64
N ASP A 69 2.04 2.94 5.82
CA ASP A 69 1.37 1.65 5.66
C ASP A 69 1.39 1.17 4.22
N ALA A 70 1.14 2.05 3.24
CA ALA A 70 1.24 1.69 1.84
C ALA A 70 2.66 1.23 1.45
N TYR A 71 3.68 1.93 1.97
CA TYR A 71 5.07 1.58 1.72
C TYR A 71 5.48 0.27 2.39
N HIS A 72 5.00 0.02 3.60
CA HIS A 72 5.20 -1.28 4.24
C HIS A 72 4.61 -2.43 3.42
N LEU A 73 3.42 -2.24 2.86
CA LEU A 73 2.80 -3.24 1.98
C LEU A 73 3.58 -3.45 0.68
N ALA A 74 4.33 -2.44 0.24
CA ALA A 74 5.29 -2.55 -0.85
C ALA A 74 6.63 -3.18 -0.42
N GLY A 75 6.80 -3.57 0.85
CA GLY A 75 8.04 -4.13 1.40
C GLY A 75 9.09 -3.08 1.79
N ILE A 76 8.71 -1.80 1.88
CA ILE A 76 9.58 -0.70 2.26
C ILE A 76 9.20 -0.24 3.67
N GLU A 77 10.08 -0.48 4.64
CA GLU A 77 9.89 0.00 6.01
C GLU A 77 10.23 1.48 6.11
N MET A 78 9.30 2.24 6.69
CA MET A 78 9.42 3.69 6.90
C MET A 78 9.38 3.98 8.41
N PRO A 79 10.20 4.89 8.94
CA PRO A 79 10.17 5.20 10.37
C PRO A 79 8.82 5.74 10.82
N ASP A 80 8.48 5.54 12.10
CA ASP A 80 7.39 6.28 12.74
C ASP A 80 7.93 7.54 13.39
N PHE A 81 7.67 8.70 12.78
CA PHE A 81 8.07 9.97 13.37
C PHE A 81 7.04 10.41 14.39
N THR A 82 7.51 10.78 15.58
CA THR A 82 6.71 11.60 16.50
C THR A 82 6.37 12.91 15.80
N ARG A 83 5.08 13.22 15.73
CA ARG A 83 4.56 14.40 15.06
C ARG A 83 3.52 15.03 15.96
N GLU A 84 3.91 16.09 16.64
CA GLU A 84 2.99 16.94 17.41
C GLU A 84 1.88 17.44 16.50
N ASP A 85 0.70 17.67 17.08
CA ASP A 85 -0.38 18.32 16.33
C ASP A 85 0.04 19.75 15.96
N ASP A 86 -0.45 20.24 14.82
CA ASP A 86 -0.13 21.58 14.30
C ASP A 86 1.39 21.90 14.20
N TRP A 87 2.26 20.88 14.06
CA TRP A 87 3.72 21.07 14.05
C TRP A 87 4.22 22.16 13.07
N TRP A 88 3.51 22.36 11.96
CA TRP A 88 3.83 23.37 10.93
C TRP A 88 3.66 24.80 11.43
N ARG A 89 2.80 25.04 12.43
CA ARG A 89 2.64 26.34 13.08
C ARG A 89 3.83 26.71 13.96
N ASN A 90 4.59 25.71 14.40
CA ASN A 90 5.73 25.86 15.29
C ASN A 90 7.07 25.91 14.52
N GLY A 91 7.03 26.14 13.21
CA GLY A 91 8.23 26.27 12.36
C GLY A 91 8.96 24.96 12.08
N LYS A 92 8.40 23.80 12.46
CA LYS A 92 8.96 22.47 12.12
C LYS A 92 8.69 22.15 10.64
N ASN A 93 9.43 21.22 10.03
CA ASN A 93 9.22 20.77 8.66
C ASN A 93 9.27 19.24 8.51
N LEU A 94 8.30 18.54 9.10
CA LEU A 94 8.30 17.07 9.24
C LEU A 94 8.66 16.33 7.95
N TYR A 95 8.04 16.69 6.82
CA TYR A 95 8.28 15.96 5.57
C TYR A 95 9.62 16.31 4.94
N LEU A 96 9.94 17.61 4.78
CA LEU A 96 11.18 18.01 4.12
C LEU A 96 12.42 17.62 4.93
N ASP A 97 12.32 17.63 6.26
CA ASP A 97 13.42 17.24 7.15
C ASP A 97 13.73 15.74 7.11
N ASN A 98 12.79 14.90 6.64
CA ASN A 98 12.88 13.44 6.76
C ASN A 98 12.87 12.68 5.43
N LEU A 99 12.19 13.14 4.38
CA LEU A 99 12.03 12.35 3.16
C LEU A 99 13.38 11.99 2.50
N GLU A 100 14.27 12.97 2.30
CA GLU A 100 15.56 12.71 1.66
C GLU A 100 16.44 11.74 2.47
N LYS A 101 16.45 11.91 3.80
CA LYS A 101 17.15 11.02 4.74
C LYS A 101 16.64 9.58 4.68
N ASN A 102 15.38 9.40 4.28
CA ASN A 102 14.70 8.11 4.19
C ASN A 102 14.54 7.65 2.73
N GLY A 103 15.48 8.04 1.86
CA GLY A 103 15.62 7.44 0.53
C GLY A 103 14.69 7.98 -0.54
N PHE A 104 14.03 9.10 -0.26
CA PHE A 104 13.29 9.82 -1.29
C PHE A 104 14.17 10.82 -2.01
N ARG A 105 13.86 11.05 -3.28
CA ARG A 105 14.36 12.18 -4.06
C ARG A 105 13.18 12.97 -4.61
N GLN A 106 13.33 14.28 -4.71
CA GLN A 106 12.32 15.12 -5.31
C GLN A 106 12.25 14.88 -6.84
N VAL A 107 11.03 14.80 -7.37
CA VAL A 107 10.73 14.63 -8.79
C VAL A 107 10.12 15.93 -9.32
N ARG A 108 10.66 16.44 -10.43
CA ARG A 108 10.19 17.70 -11.05
C ARG A 108 9.05 17.50 -12.04
N TYR A 109 9.04 16.39 -12.78
CA TYR A 109 8.06 16.10 -13.83
C TYR A 109 7.73 14.60 -13.87
N GLY A 110 6.52 14.27 -14.31
CA GLY A 110 6.10 12.88 -14.51
C GLY A 110 5.97 12.10 -13.20
N ALA A 111 5.00 12.51 -12.37
CA ALA A 111 4.60 11.73 -11.21
C ALA A 111 4.22 10.30 -11.65
N GLN A 112 4.70 9.32 -10.91
CA GLN A 112 4.45 7.90 -11.14
C GLN A 112 3.67 7.30 -9.97
N PRO A 113 2.86 6.25 -10.22
CA PRO A 113 2.14 5.57 -9.15
C PRO A 113 3.10 5.18 -8.01
N GLY A 114 2.79 5.58 -6.79
CA GLY A 114 3.63 5.42 -5.60
C GLY A 114 4.39 6.66 -5.14
N ASP A 115 4.54 7.66 -6.00
CA ASP A 115 5.17 8.92 -5.62
C ASP A 115 4.35 9.62 -4.53
N ILE A 116 5.06 10.29 -3.62
CA ILE A 116 4.46 11.07 -2.54
C ILE A 116 4.32 12.52 -2.96
N ILE A 117 3.09 12.98 -2.99
CA ILE A 117 2.73 14.37 -3.23
C ILE A 117 2.60 15.05 -1.86
N LEU A 118 3.43 16.06 -1.63
CA LEU A 118 3.32 16.93 -0.46
C LEU A 118 2.47 18.15 -0.81
N CYS A 119 1.50 18.46 0.04
CA CYS A 119 0.60 19.59 -0.11
C CYS A 119 0.72 20.57 1.07
N CYS A 120 0.49 21.85 0.78
CA CYS A 120 0.39 22.92 1.76
C CYS A 120 -1.08 23.29 2.00
N TYR A 121 -1.59 22.96 3.18
CA TYR A 121 -2.91 23.37 3.66
C TYR A 121 -2.82 24.55 4.60
N ALA A 122 -3.15 25.75 4.09
CA ALA A 122 -3.12 26.99 4.86
C ALA A 122 -1.81 27.16 5.68
N SER A 123 -0.70 26.76 5.07
CA SER A 123 0.62 26.65 5.70
C SER A 123 1.70 27.01 4.68
N SER A 124 2.80 27.60 5.15
CA SER A 124 3.99 27.89 4.34
C SER A 124 4.91 26.68 4.15
N VAL A 125 4.70 25.62 4.94
CA VAL A 125 5.41 24.34 4.85
C VAL A 125 4.44 23.20 4.57
N PRO A 126 4.85 22.14 3.84
CA PRO A 126 3.96 21.05 3.48
C PRO A 126 3.49 20.30 4.73
N ASN A 127 2.18 20.23 4.98
CA ASN A 127 1.60 19.60 6.17
C ASN A 127 0.69 18.40 5.84
N HIS A 128 0.58 18.02 4.56
CA HIS A 128 -0.19 16.87 4.12
C HIS A 128 0.59 16.06 3.09
N ALA A 129 0.43 14.74 3.15
CA ALA A 129 0.98 13.81 2.17
C ALA A 129 -0.14 12.98 1.53
N ALA A 130 -0.02 12.80 0.22
CA ALA A 130 -0.86 11.93 -0.59
C ALA A 130 0.02 11.01 -1.43
N ILE A 131 -0.48 9.82 -1.75
CA ILE A 131 0.18 8.87 -2.65
C ILE A 131 -0.45 9.06 -4.03
N TYR A 132 0.36 9.33 -5.04
CA TYR A 132 -0.11 9.34 -6.42
C TYR A 132 -0.45 7.91 -6.87
N CYS A 133 -1.64 7.71 -7.41
CA CYS A 133 -2.14 6.42 -7.85
C CYS A 133 -2.07 6.21 -9.37
N GLY A 134 -1.51 7.16 -10.12
CA GLY A 134 -1.67 7.19 -11.57
C GLY A 134 -3.04 7.74 -11.98
N GLU A 135 -3.21 7.98 -13.28
CA GLU A 135 -4.49 8.39 -13.88
C GLU A 135 -5.17 9.56 -13.13
N GLN A 136 -4.38 10.57 -12.75
CA GLN A 136 -4.90 11.74 -12.01
C GLN A 136 -5.66 11.36 -10.73
N THR A 137 -5.26 10.28 -10.06
CA THR A 137 -5.86 9.82 -8.81
C THR A 137 -4.84 9.89 -7.69
N ILE A 138 -5.28 10.28 -6.50
CA ILE A 138 -4.49 10.24 -5.27
C ILE A 138 -5.18 9.41 -4.19
N LEU A 139 -4.39 8.74 -3.36
CA LEU A 139 -4.81 8.13 -2.11
C LEU A 139 -4.29 8.99 -0.96
N HIS A 140 -5.19 9.42 -0.09
CA HIS A 140 -4.85 10.35 0.99
C HIS A 140 -5.81 10.22 2.17
N HIS A 141 -5.51 10.92 3.25
CA HIS A 141 -6.37 10.97 4.44
C HIS A 141 -6.34 12.35 5.06
N ILE A 142 -7.50 13.00 5.11
CA ILE A 142 -7.66 14.33 5.70
C ILE A 142 -8.50 14.23 6.99
N PRO A 143 -8.32 15.14 7.96
CA PRO A 143 -8.95 15.03 9.29
C PRO A 143 -10.48 14.84 9.31
N THR A 144 -11.19 15.40 8.34
CA THR A 144 -12.66 15.44 8.33
C THR A 144 -13.32 14.29 7.56
N GLN A 145 -12.54 13.38 6.97
CA GLN A 145 -13.05 12.36 6.05
C GLN A 145 -12.38 11.01 6.28
N LEU A 146 -13.05 9.95 5.84
CA LEU A 146 -12.40 8.64 5.76
C LEU A 146 -11.29 8.68 4.72
N SER A 147 -10.22 7.92 4.94
CA SER A 147 -9.18 7.74 3.93
C SER A 147 -9.78 7.22 2.62
N LYS A 148 -9.41 7.81 1.50
CA LYS A 148 -10.07 7.53 0.22
C LYS A 148 -9.15 7.77 -0.95
N ARG A 149 -9.60 7.31 -2.12
CA ARG A 149 -9.07 7.75 -3.40
C ARG A 149 -9.93 8.88 -3.93
N GLU A 150 -9.30 9.88 -4.51
CA GLU A 150 -10.01 10.94 -5.22
C GLU A 150 -9.19 11.50 -6.37
N VAL A 151 -9.86 12.28 -7.20
CA VAL A 151 -9.24 12.92 -8.36
C VAL A 151 -8.25 13.97 -7.87
N TYR A 152 -7.03 13.88 -8.38
CA TYR A 152 -5.97 14.87 -8.27
C TYR A 152 -6.27 16.08 -9.17
N ASN A 153 -7.33 16.79 -8.82
CA ASN A 153 -7.87 17.93 -9.56
C ASN A 153 -6.98 19.18 -9.43
N GLU A 154 -7.37 20.26 -10.10
CA GLU A 154 -6.61 21.53 -10.07
C GLU A 154 -6.43 22.09 -8.66
N GLN A 155 -7.41 21.93 -7.77
CA GLN A 155 -7.29 22.41 -6.39
C GLN A 155 -6.12 21.72 -5.68
N TRP A 156 -6.03 20.40 -5.81
CA TRP A 156 -4.91 19.63 -5.28
C TRP A 156 -3.57 19.98 -5.90
N GLN A 157 -3.56 20.17 -7.22
CA GLN A 157 -2.35 20.56 -7.95
C GLN A 157 -1.85 21.95 -7.51
N ARG A 158 -2.75 22.91 -7.27
CA ARG A 158 -2.39 24.24 -6.75
C ARG A 158 -1.85 24.19 -5.32
N MET A 159 -2.33 23.25 -4.50
CA MET A 159 -1.82 23.05 -3.14
C MET A 159 -0.52 22.22 -3.10
N THR A 160 -0.11 21.63 -4.22
CA THR A 160 1.06 20.77 -4.26
C THR A 160 2.34 21.58 -4.14
N HIS A 161 3.11 21.25 -3.10
CA HIS A 161 4.43 21.81 -2.87
C HIS A 161 5.49 21.06 -3.69
N SER A 162 5.46 19.73 -3.66
CA SER A 162 6.52 18.91 -4.27
C SER A 162 6.10 17.44 -4.40
N VAL A 163 6.72 16.74 -5.34
CA VAL A 163 6.55 15.29 -5.55
C VAL A 163 7.86 14.56 -5.22
N TRP A 164 7.77 13.40 -4.57
CA TRP A 164 8.92 12.65 -4.07
C TRP A 164 8.82 11.17 -4.43
N ARG A 165 9.94 10.59 -4.88
CA ARG A 165 10.04 9.18 -5.25
C ARG A 165 11.08 8.46 -4.40
N HIS A 166 10.71 7.33 -3.84
CA HIS A 166 11.63 6.47 -3.11
C HIS A 166 12.52 5.67 -4.06
N ARG A 167 13.81 5.53 -3.74
CA ARG A 167 14.80 4.83 -4.59
C ARG A 167 14.48 3.35 -4.81
N ASP A 168 13.87 2.70 -3.82
CA ASP A 168 13.53 1.28 -3.87
C ASP A 168 12.11 1.04 -4.39
N TRP A 169 11.39 2.11 -4.78
CA TRP A 169 10.05 1.96 -5.34
C TRP A 169 10.10 1.27 -6.71
N GLN A 170 9.25 0.26 -6.89
CA GLN A 170 9.11 -0.48 -8.15
C GLN A 170 7.67 -0.40 -8.66
N PRO A 171 7.42 -0.42 -9.99
CA PRO A 171 6.06 -0.35 -10.53
C PRO A 171 5.11 -1.41 -9.99
N PHE A 172 5.61 -2.62 -9.71
CA PHE A 172 4.82 -3.69 -9.12
C PHE A 172 4.46 -3.45 -7.64
N CYS A 173 5.18 -2.60 -6.91
CA CYS A 173 4.83 -2.22 -5.54
C CYS A 173 3.42 -1.60 -5.49
N PHE A 174 3.05 -0.90 -6.56
CA PHE A 174 1.71 -0.35 -6.73
C PHE A 174 0.63 -1.45 -6.77
N THR A 175 0.93 -2.60 -7.39
CA THR A 175 0.00 -3.73 -7.49
C THR A 175 -0.30 -4.41 -6.14
N GLY A 176 0.56 -4.23 -5.13
CA GLY A 176 0.38 -4.77 -3.78
C GLY A 176 -0.76 -4.13 -2.96
N PHE A 177 -1.29 -2.98 -3.41
CA PHE A 177 -2.44 -2.31 -2.76
C PHE A 177 -3.50 -1.79 -3.74
N THR A 178 -3.29 -1.87 -5.06
CA THR A 178 -4.35 -1.53 -6.02
C THR A 178 -5.55 -2.44 -5.81
N THR A 179 -5.37 -3.75 -5.60
CA THR A 179 -6.45 -4.74 -5.56
C THR A 179 -7.12 -4.98 -4.20
N ILE A 180 -7.23 -3.93 -3.39
CA ILE A 180 -8.03 -3.98 -2.16
C ILE A 180 -9.24 -3.04 -2.27
N TRP A 181 -9.99 -3.21 -3.36
CA TRP A 181 -11.16 -2.44 -3.76
C TRP A 181 -12.41 -2.87 -2.94
N SER A 182 -12.68 -2.16 -1.84
CA SER A 182 -13.96 -2.01 -1.08
C SER A 182 -14.86 -3.23 -0.73
N PRO A 183 -15.74 -3.12 0.29
CA PRO A 183 -16.66 -4.20 0.66
C PRO A 183 -17.96 -4.32 -0.19
N VAL A 184 -18.03 -3.75 -1.40
CA VAL A 184 -19.22 -3.80 -2.29
C VAL A 184 -18.79 -3.92 -3.76
N PRO A 185 -19.45 -4.75 -4.61
CA PRO A 185 -18.74 -5.57 -5.59
C PRO A 185 -18.43 -4.83 -6.89
N ALA A 186 -17.22 -5.02 -7.38
CA ALA A 186 -16.89 -4.75 -8.76
C ALA A 186 -17.35 -5.95 -9.60
N GLU A 187 -18.39 -5.77 -10.42
CA GLU A 187 -18.62 -6.63 -11.56
C GLU A 187 -17.48 -6.41 -12.56
N TYR A 188 -16.51 -7.31 -12.55
CA TYR A 188 -15.63 -7.54 -13.70
C TYR A 188 -15.69 -9.03 -14.06
N PRO A 189 -15.70 -9.38 -15.35
CA PRO A 189 -15.95 -10.74 -15.80
C PRO A 189 -14.81 -11.66 -15.35
N LEU A 190 -15.12 -12.52 -14.39
CA LEU A 190 -14.27 -13.62 -13.98
C LEU A 190 -13.93 -14.47 -15.23
N CYS A 191 -12.66 -14.54 -15.59
CA CYS A 191 -12.13 -15.64 -16.37
C CYS A 191 -12.38 -16.92 -15.56
N ARG A 192 -13.49 -17.62 -15.85
CA ARG A 192 -13.85 -18.88 -15.20
C ARG A 192 -12.88 -19.95 -15.66
N ARG A 193 -11.84 -20.22 -14.86
CA ARG A 193 -11.26 -21.57 -14.80
C ARG A 193 -11.85 -22.26 -13.58
N ARG A 194 -12.89 -23.06 -13.80
CA ARG A 194 -13.30 -24.09 -12.84
C ARG A 194 -12.21 -25.15 -12.81
N VAL A 195 -11.49 -25.26 -11.70
CA VAL A 195 -10.81 -26.50 -11.35
C VAL A 195 -11.82 -27.30 -10.54
N VAL A 196 -12.42 -28.30 -11.17
CA VAL A 196 -13.18 -29.34 -10.47
C VAL A 196 -12.16 -30.42 -10.11
N CYS A 197 -11.85 -30.56 -8.84
CA CYS A 197 -11.19 -31.76 -8.35
C CYS A 197 -12.28 -32.84 -8.24
N THR A 198 -12.35 -33.74 -9.22
CA THR A 198 -12.95 -35.05 -9.02
C THR A 198 -11.86 -36.04 -8.66
N ASP A 199 -12.21 -36.90 -7.71
CA ASP A 199 -11.47 -38.00 -7.12
C ASP A 199 -10.63 -38.81 -8.12
N GLY A 200 -9.54 -39.38 -7.60
CA GLY A 200 -8.45 -40.00 -8.33
C GLY A 200 -8.92 -41.03 -9.35
N SER A 201 -8.47 -40.88 -10.59
CA SER A 201 -8.36 -41.95 -11.58
C SER A 201 -7.37 -41.50 -12.65
N VAL A 202 -6.31 -42.29 -12.83
CA VAL A 202 -5.21 -42.11 -13.78
C VAL A 202 -5.75 -42.10 -15.22
N PRO A 203 -5.35 -41.17 -16.11
CA PRO A 203 -5.66 -41.32 -17.52
C PRO A 203 -4.66 -42.28 -18.18
N ARG A 204 -5.19 -43.36 -18.76
CA ARG A 204 -4.51 -44.16 -19.80
C ARG A 204 -4.44 -43.34 -21.08
N SER A 205 -3.30 -43.39 -21.75
CA SER A 205 -3.15 -42.93 -23.13
C SER A 205 -3.79 -43.95 -24.08
N GLU A 206 -4.77 -43.52 -24.87
CA GLU A 206 -5.16 -44.22 -26.09
C GLU A 206 -4.79 -43.36 -27.29
N SER A 207 -3.82 -43.88 -28.05
CA SER A 207 -3.53 -43.54 -29.44
C SER A 207 -4.64 -44.12 -30.33
N GLY A 208 -5.18 -43.31 -31.24
CA GLY A 208 -6.05 -43.78 -32.31
C GLY A 208 -5.90 -42.90 -33.54
N ASP A 209 -5.19 -43.44 -34.54
CA ASP A 209 -5.17 -43.01 -35.93
C ASP A 209 -6.59 -42.98 -36.51
N SER A 210 -6.91 -41.93 -37.28
CA SER A 210 -7.38 -41.98 -38.68
C SER A 210 -7.70 -40.56 -39.17
#